data_AF-A0A2V1B4J5-F1
#
_entry.id   AF-A0A2V1B4J5-F1
#
_cell.length_a   1.000
_cell.length_b   1.000
_cell.length_c   1.000
_cell.angle_alpha   90.00
_cell.angle_beta   90.00
_cell.angle_gamma   90.00
#
_symmetry.space_group_name_H-M   'P 1'
#
loop_
_entity.id
_entity.type
_entity.pdbx_description
1 polymer ?
#
loop_
_entity_poly.entity_id
_entity_poly.type
_entity_poly.pdbx_seq_one_letter_code
_entity_poly.pdbx_strand_id
1 'polypeptide(L)'
;MSGIQYTRSWKENPPFPTRQMTILACRICEPIAFMSIFPYIYYMTKDFGITKGDSEIATYAGMLLSAFTFAEFIMLIFGFAPSFPAALLARALGGLLNGNIGVLQTIVAEMVTVKEHQSRAFTVMPLVWFLGSILGSTLGGAFSRPVFGYPYLFAKRTIWERFPYLLPNLLCTVVASFDLAIGILFLEESHAEKRLRHDPGLAAGKWILSKFTPNANSKALRSETMARYGKSKGPPDPHSTLLFEPQDALDRNAWHVTPISKPTATKAFAKPVVLTIVGYSILAYHTMAFDTLLATLLSTPPPKTLEWNLPFQFVSGYGFNHKEIGFIMLVQGIYSLFATMVIFPIIVRRLSALRLFRLITLSYPVVYFSTPYFVILPGTIRLTGVYALIVWKCTFATLAYPSNAILLTDSAPSLLILGTINGVAASAASLSRALAPTASGFLFSTGLGLGYSGLAWWCTAVIAVVGAIVSLNLPDKGPNGRQ
;
A
#
# COMPACT_ATOMS: atom_id res chain seq x y z
N MET A 1 -32.84 -41.69 -31.64
CA MET A 1 -31.44 -42.16 -31.50
C MET A 1 -30.67 -41.51 -32.65
N SER A 2 -29.65 -40.68 -32.51
CA SER A 2 -28.66 -40.47 -31.44
C SER A 2 -28.23 -38.99 -31.46
N GLY A 3 -28.52 -38.26 -30.37
CA GLY A 3 -27.99 -36.90 -30.20
C GLY A 3 -26.54 -36.98 -29.73
N ILE A 4 -25.62 -36.42 -30.50
CA ILE A 4 -24.22 -36.27 -30.10
C ILE A 4 -24.17 -35.19 -29.02
N GLN A 5 -24.13 -35.61 -27.75
CA GLN A 5 -23.82 -34.73 -26.63
C GLN A 5 -22.35 -34.32 -26.73
N TYR A 6 -22.10 -33.06 -27.08
CA TYR A 6 -20.82 -32.42 -26.78
C TYR A 6 -20.74 -32.20 -25.27
N THR A 7 -20.18 -33.17 -24.54
CA THR A 7 -19.75 -32.95 -23.16
C THR A 7 -18.53 -32.03 -23.19
N ARG A 8 -18.78 -30.72 -23.12
CA ARG A 8 -17.75 -29.73 -22.77
C ARG A 8 -17.27 -30.12 -21.37
N SER A 9 -16.04 -30.63 -21.27
CA SER A 9 -15.40 -31.00 -20.00
C SER A 9 -15.27 -29.76 -19.11
N TRP A 10 -16.28 -29.50 -18.30
CA TRP A 10 -16.20 -28.62 -17.14
C TRP A 10 -15.56 -29.41 -16.01
N LYS A 11 -14.25 -29.27 -15.80
CA LYS A 11 -13.55 -29.36 -14.50
C LYS A 11 -12.05 -29.52 -14.72
N GLU A 12 -11.35 -28.40 -14.61
CA GLU A 12 -10.25 -28.25 -13.65
C GLU A 12 -10.20 -26.75 -13.35
N ASN A 13 -10.48 -26.36 -12.11
CA ASN A 13 -10.26 -24.98 -11.69
C ASN A 13 -8.77 -24.68 -11.94
N PRO A 14 -8.42 -23.63 -12.69
CA PRO A 14 -7.03 -23.32 -12.95
C PRO A 14 -6.30 -23.15 -11.61
N PRO A 15 -5.11 -23.75 -11.45
CA PRO A 15 -4.37 -23.69 -10.19
C PRO A 15 -4.04 -22.24 -9.84
N PHE A 16 -3.93 -21.95 -8.55
CA PHE A 16 -3.54 -20.63 -8.05
C PHE A 16 -2.26 -20.15 -8.77
N PRO A 17 -2.24 -18.93 -9.34
CA PRO A 17 -1.12 -18.41 -10.13
C PRO A 17 0.07 -18.03 -9.25
N THR A 18 0.63 -19.01 -8.54
CA THR A 18 1.63 -18.84 -7.48
C THR A 18 2.87 -18.11 -8.00
N ARG A 19 3.37 -18.47 -9.19
CA ARG A 19 4.55 -17.83 -9.80
C ARG A 19 4.34 -16.33 -10.03
N GLN A 20 3.24 -15.95 -10.66
CA GLN A 20 2.95 -14.54 -10.94
C GLN A 20 2.61 -13.75 -9.67
N MET A 21 1.92 -14.38 -8.70
CA MET A 21 1.67 -13.76 -7.38
C MET A 21 2.95 -13.55 -6.57
N THR A 22 3.93 -14.45 -6.65
CA THR A 22 5.23 -14.28 -6.00
C THR A 22 6.03 -13.16 -6.66
N ILE A 23 6.04 -13.09 -7.99
CA ILE A 23 6.67 -11.98 -8.73
C ILE A 23 6.02 -10.64 -8.36
N LEU A 24 4.69 -10.62 -8.22
CA LEU A 24 3.97 -9.45 -7.77
C LEU A 24 4.28 -9.09 -6.32
N ALA A 25 4.50 -10.09 -5.46
CA ALA A 25 4.90 -9.89 -4.08
C ALA A 25 6.33 -9.33 -3.93
N CYS A 26 7.19 -9.47 -4.96
CA CYS A 26 8.50 -8.81 -5.01
C CYS A 26 8.40 -7.28 -5.07
N ARG A 27 7.23 -6.70 -5.35
CA ARG A 27 6.95 -5.25 -5.30
C ARG A 27 6.92 -4.66 -3.88
N ILE A 28 7.66 -5.27 -2.96
CA ILE A 28 7.87 -4.82 -1.59
C ILE A 28 8.61 -3.47 -1.52
N CYS A 29 9.31 -3.09 -2.58
CA CYS A 29 10.09 -1.86 -2.63
C CYS A 29 9.27 -0.61 -2.30
N GLU A 30 8.06 -0.52 -2.83
CA GLU A 30 7.21 0.65 -2.65
C GLU A 30 6.89 0.91 -1.17
N PRO A 31 6.36 -0.07 -0.40
CA PRO A 31 6.18 0.09 1.04
C PRO A 31 7.51 0.27 1.80
N ILE A 32 8.63 -0.30 1.36
CA ILE A 32 9.96 -0.03 1.95
C ILE A 32 10.27 1.45 1.89
N ALA A 33 10.18 2.01 0.69
CA ALA A 33 10.54 3.39 0.49
C ALA A 33 9.60 4.37 1.18
N PHE A 34 8.30 4.09 1.14
CA PHE A 34 7.29 4.87 1.85
C PHE A 34 7.51 4.87 3.36
N MET A 35 7.90 3.73 3.94
CA MET A 35 8.05 3.59 5.39
C MET A 35 9.43 4.01 5.91
N SER A 36 10.42 4.11 5.02
CA SER A 36 11.79 4.49 5.37
C SER A 36 11.94 5.92 5.91
N ILE A 37 11.07 6.85 5.50
CA ILE A 37 11.20 8.27 5.86
C ILE A 37 10.79 8.58 7.30
N PHE A 38 9.82 7.84 7.85
CA PHE A 38 9.21 8.17 9.14
C PHE A 38 10.20 8.24 10.32
N PRO A 39 11.20 7.34 10.46
CA PRO A 39 12.17 7.42 11.55
C PRO A 39 13.05 8.67 11.53
N TYR A 40 13.27 9.30 10.37
CA TYR A 40 14.25 10.37 10.22
C TYR A 40 13.68 11.70 9.71
N ILE A 41 12.41 11.77 9.32
CA ILE A 41 11.82 12.96 8.68
C ILE A 41 11.89 14.22 9.55
N TYR A 42 11.67 14.06 10.85
CA TYR A 42 11.81 15.14 11.82
C TYR A 42 13.23 15.69 11.82
N TYR A 43 14.22 14.79 11.94
CA TYR A 43 15.64 15.14 11.94
C TYR A 43 16.10 15.74 10.62
N MET A 44 15.60 15.23 9.50
CA MET A 44 15.92 15.75 8.17
C MET A 44 15.41 17.18 8.01
N THR A 45 14.18 17.43 8.43
CA THR A 45 13.59 18.77 8.42
C THR A 45 14.36 19.72 9.34
N LYS A 46 14.77 19.25 10.52
CA LYS A 46 15.59 20.01 11.47
C LYS A 46 16.97 20.34 10.90
N ASP A 47 17.64 19.37 10.28
CA ASP A 47 18.99 19.51 9.72
C ASP A 47 19.02 20.49 8.52
N PHE A 48 17.88 20.74 7.86
CA PHE A 48 17.77 21.78 6.82
C PHE A 48 17.80 23.22 7.36
N GLY A 49 17.62 23.42 8.67
CA GLY A 49 17.71 24.75 9.30
C GLY A 49 16.67 25.76 8.83
N ILE A 50 15.55 25.33 8.24
CA ILE A 50 14.51 26.21 7.71
C ILE A 50 13.53 26.71 8.79
N THR A 51 13.44 26.00 9.91
CA THR A 51 12.48 26.27 10.99
C THR A 51 13.07 27.19 12.05
N LYS A 52 12.30 28.17 12.53
CA LYS A 52 12.76 29.08 13.60
C LYS A 52 12.72 28.44 14.99
N GLY A 53 11.96 27.35 15.15
CA GLY A 53 11.84 26.59 16.38
C GLY A 53 11.32 25.17 16.15
N ASP A 54 11.40 24.34 17.19
CA ASP A 54 11.04 22.92 17.13
C ASP A 54 9.52 22.70 16.87
N SER A 55 8.69 23.72 17.09
CA SER A 55 7.24 23.67 16.81
C SER A 55 6.93 23.55 15.32
N GLU A 56 7.62 24.33 14.47
CA GLU A 56 7.36 24.39 13.02
C GLU A 56 7.81 23.13 12.28
N ILE A 57 8.72 22.34 12.87
CA ILE A 57 9.29 21.12 12.25
C ILE A 57 8.17 20.16 11.83
N ALA A 58 7.13 20.02 12.65
CA ALA A 58 5.99 19.15 12.36
C ALA A 58 5.27 19.54 11.06
N THR A 59 5.11 20.83 10.80
CA THR A 59 4.46 21.36 9.59
C THR A 59 5.27 21.02 8.35
N TYR A 60 6.56 21.32 8.36
CA TYR A 60 7.45 21.08 7.23
C TYR A 60 7.68 19.56 6.99
N ALA A 61 7.79 18.77 8.05
CA ALA A 61 7.81 17.30 7.96
C ALA A 61 6.51 16.76 7.34
N GLY A 62 5.36 17.32 7.74
CA GLY A 62 4.06 17.04 7.15
C GLY A 62 4.03 17.35 5.65
N MET A 63 4.57 18.49 5.22
CA MET A 63 4.67 18.84 3.80
C MET A 63 5.52 17.85 3.00
N LEU A 64 6.65 17.40 3.54
CA LEU A 64 7.50 16.38 2.89
C LEU A 64 6.83 15.01 2.78
N LEU A 65 6.11 14.59 3.82
CA LEU A 65 5.32 13.36 3.79
C LEU A 65 4.14 13.46 2.82
N SER A 66 3.52 14.65 2.72
CA SER A 66 2.39 14.92 1.83
C SER A 66 2.79 15.00 0.36
N ALA A 67 3.97 15.55 0.09
CA ALA A 67 4.54 15.62 -1.25
C ALA A 67 4.90 14.23 -1.80
N PHE A 68 4.95 13.20 -0.95
CA PHE A 68 5.12 11.84 -1.41
C PHE A 68 3.81 11.29 -1.97
N THR A 69 3.69 11.30 -3.29
CA THR A 69 2.59 10.63 -3.97
C THR A 69 3.04 9.72 -5.10
N PHE A 70 4.14 8.94 -4.96
CA PHE A 70 4.60 7.83 -5.82
C PHE A 70 5.69 8.10 -6.95
N ALA A 71 7.00 7.83 -6.76
CA ALA A 71 7.96 7.20 -7.74
C ALA A 71 9.36 6.97 -7.16
N GLU A 72 9.98 5.83 -7.51
CA GLU A 72 11.11 5.28 -6.75
C GLU A 72 12.50 5.80 -7.18
N PHE A 73 12.71 6.13 -8.46
CA PHE A 73 14.01 6.64 -8.93
C PHE A 73 14.33 8.06 -8.45
N ILE A 74 13.30 8.82 -8.09
CA ILE A 74 13.45 10.18 -7.56
C ILE A 74 13.87 10.15 -6.08
N MET A 75 13.83 8.98 -5.41
CA MET A 75 14.31 8.83 -4.04
C MET A 75 15.81 9.06 -3.92
N LEU A 76 16.58 8.68 -4.96
CA LEU A 76 17.99 8.98 -4.98
C LEU A 76 18.24 10.50 -5.02
N ILE A 77 17.46 11.23 -5.82
CA ILE A 77 17.50 12.70 -5.89
C ILE A 77 17.13 13.31 -4.52
N PHE A 78 16.12 12.75 -3.84
CA PHE A 78 15.75 13.15 -2.49
C PHE A 78 16.89 12.92 -1.47
N GLY A 79 17.62 11.81 -1.58
CA GLY A 79 18.78 11.52 -0.74
C GLY A 79 19.93 12.52 -0.91
N PHE A 80 20.04 13.13 -2.09
CA PHE A 80 21.00 14.20 -2.41
C PHE A 80 20.45 15.61 -2.19
N ALA A 81 19.27 15.78 -1.59
CA ALA A 81 18.67 17.10 -1.43
C ALA A 81 19.50 17.97 -0.45
N PRO A 82 20.04 19.12 -0.89
CA PRO A 82 20.82 20.01 -0.03
C PRO A 82 19.94 20.98 0.78
N SER A 83 18.65 21.09 0.46
CA SER A 83 17.73 22.06 1.04
C SER A 83 16.29 21.54 1.03
N PHE A 84 15.44 22.14 1.87
CA PHE A 84 14.03 21.77 1.98
C PHE A 84 13.26 21.89 0.64
N PRO A 85 13.36 22.98 -0.15
CA PRO A 85 12.65 23.07 -1.43
C PRO A 85 13.09 21.98 -2.41
N ALA A 86 14.39 21.65 -2.46
CA ALA A 86 14.89 20.57 -3.31
C ALA A 86 14.33 19.21 -2.86
N ALA A 87 14.28 18.96 -1.55
CA ALA A 87 13.68 17.75 -0.99
C ALA A 87 12.18 17.64 -1.29
N LEU A 88 11.46 18.76 -1.17
CA LEU A 88 10.02 18.84 -1.46
C LEU A 88 9.73 18.60 -2.95
N LEU A 89 10.49 19.24 -3.84
CA LEU A 89 10.38 19.05 -5.28
C LEU A 89 10.71 17.61 -5.68
N ALA A 90 11.78 17.02 -5.15
CA ALA A 90 12.11 15.62 -5.39
C ALA A 90 10.98 14.71 -4.89
N ARG A 91 10.39 14.97 -3.72
CA ARG A 91 9.25 14.19 -3.22
C ARG A 91 8.02 14.32 -4.12
N ALA A 92 7.68 15.54 -4.55
CA ALA A 92 6.54 15.83 -5.42
C ALA A 92 6.71 15.27 -6.84
N LEU A 93 7.93 15.28 -7.37
CA LEU A 93 8.26 14.65 -8.66
C LEU A 93 8.32 13.13 -8.58
N GLY A 94 8.77 12.62 -7.43
CA GLY A 94 8.57 11.23 -7.01
C GLY A 94 7.09 10.96 -7.16
N GLY A 95 6.30 11.45 -6.20
CA GLY A 95 4.94 11.92 -6.40
C GLY A 95 4.24 11.63 -7.74
N LEU A 96 4.33 12.57 -8.65
CA LEU A 96 3.55 12.54 -9.88
C LEU A 96 3.64 11.22 -10.69
N LEU A 97 4.71 10.43 -10.54
CA LEU A 97 5.12 9.40 -11.49
C LEU A 97 4.71 7.96 -11.16
N ASN A 98 3.93 7.68 -10.11
CA ASN A 98 3.64 6.30 -9.74
C ASN A 98 2.12 6.09 -9.42
N GLY A 99 1.51 5.18 -10.18
CA GLY A 99 0.10 4.80 -10.08
C GLY A 99 -0.07 3.32 -9.74
N ASN A 100 0.95 2.69 -9.15
CA ASN A 100 1.09 1.22 -9.18
C ASN A 100 0.11 0.49 -8.26
N ILE A 101 -0.36 1.05 -7.13
CA ILE A 101 -1.35 0.36 -6.24
C ILE A 101 -2.64 0.01 -7.00
N GLY A 102 -3.17 0.94 -7.80
CA GLY A 102 -4.38 0.68 -8.58
C GLY A 102 -4.15 -0.41 -9.64
N VAL A 103 -3.00 -0.34 -10.32
CA VAL A 103 -2.58 -1.34 -11.32
C VAL A 103 -2.39 -2.71 -10.69
N LEU A 104 -1.77 -2.80 -9.50
CA LEU A 104 -1.58 -4.03 -8.73
C LEU A 104 -2.90 -4.70 -8.38
N GLN A 105 -3.86 -3.92 -7.90
CA GLN A 105 -5.21 -4.42 -7.59
C GLN A 105 -5.90 -4.96 -8.84
N THR A 106 -5.76 -4.30 -9.98
CA THR A 106 -6.31 -4.78 -11.25
C THR A 106 -5.62 -6.04 -11.74
N ILE A 107 -4.28 -6.12 -11.69
CA ILE A 107 -3.52 -7.31 -12.10
C ILE A 107 -3.92 -8.52 -11.24
N VAL A 108 -4.05 -8.36 -9.91
CA VAL A 108 -4.52 -9.45 -9.04
C VAL A 108 -5.94 -9.89 -9.40
N ALA A 109 -6.84 -8.94 -9.63
CA ALA A 109 -8.22 -9.25 -10.00
C ALA A 109 -8.31 -9.96 -11.37
N GLU A 110 -7.49 -9.56 -12.34
CA GLU A 110 -7.41 -10.20 -13.66
C GLU A 110 -6.74 -11.58 -13.61
N MET A 111 -5.69 -11.76 -12.79
CA MET A 111 -4.99 -13.05 -12.64
C MET A 111 -5.81 -14.09 -11.87
N VAL A 112 -6.61 -13.66 -10.90
CA VAL A 112 -7.34 -14.56 -9.99
C VAL A 112 -8.81 -14.61 -10.36
N THR A 113 -9.08 -15.42 -11.37
CA THR A 113 -10.42 -15.64 -11.94
C THR A 113 -11.29 -16.57 -11.09
N VAL A 114 -10.68 -17.42 -10.25
CA VAL A 114 -11.39 -18.36 -9.37
C VAL A 114 -11.75 -17.67 -8.06
N LYS A 115 -13.04 -17.58 -7.75
CA LYS A 115 -13.56 -16.92 -6.54
C LYS A 115 -12.96 -17.46 -5.24
N GLU A 116 -12.72 -18.77 -5.16
CA GLU A 116 -12.10 -19.43 -4.00
C GLU A 116 -10.64 -19.02 -3.76
N HIS A 117 -9.98 -18.48 -4.80
CA HIS A 117 -8.59 -18.02 -4.74
C HIS A 117 -8.45 -16.52 -4.48
N GLN A 118 -9.53 -15.74 -4.70
CA GLN A 118 -9.51 -14.29 -4.52
C GLN A 118 -9.17 -13.88 -3.09
N SER A 119 -9.77 -14.54 -2.09
CA SER A 119 -9.48 -14.25 -0.68
C SER A 119 -8.00 -14.42 -0.33
N ARG A 120 -7.36 -15.50 -0.83
CA ARG A 120 -5.91 -15.73 -0.65
C ARG A 120 -5.09 -14.67 -1.38
N ALA A 121 -5.47 -14.29 -2.59
CA ALA A 121 -4.75 -13.29 -3.37
C ALA A 121 -4.81 -11.89 -2.74
N PHE A 122 -5.98 -11.50 -2.23
CA PHE A 122 -6.16 -10.23 -1.53
C PHE A 122 -5.39 -10.16 -0.20
N THR A 123 -4.99 -11.29 0.40
CA THR A 123 -4.12 -11.29 1.59
C THR A 123 -2.63 -11.10 1.28
N VAL A 124 -2.19 -11.39 0.05
CA VAL A 124 -0.80 -11.17 -0.37
C VAL A 124 -0.47 -9.67 -0.38
N MET A 125 -1.41 -8.83 -0.81
CA MET A 125 -1.21 -7.38 -0.90
C MET A 125 -0.90 -6.72 0.46
N PRO A 126 -1.70 -6.93 1.52
CA PRO A 126 -1.35 -6.50 2.87
C PRO A 126 -0.03 -7.10 3.39
N LEU A 127 0.27 -8.36 3.08
CA LEU A 127 1.53 -8.99 3.49
C LEU A 127 2.76 -8.27 2.93
N VAL A 128 2.74 -7.92 1.65
CA VAL A 128 3.81 -7.16 1.00
C VAL A 128 3.96 -5.79 1.66
N TRP A 129 2.84 -5.13 1.96
CA TRP A 129 2.85 -3.84 2.66
C TRP A 129 3.51 -3.93 4.04
N PHE A 130 3.18 -4.94 4.85
CA PHE A 130 3.75 -5.07 6.19
C PHE A 130 5.23 -5.45 6.14
N LEU A 131 5.62 -6.38 5.27
CA LEU A 131 7.04 -6.71 5.09
C LEU A 131 7.83 -5.50 4.62
N GLY A 132 7.28 -4.71 3.70
CA GLY A 132 7.93 -3.48 3.25
C GLY A 132 8.00 -2.45 4.37
N SER A 133 6.97 -2.34 5.21
CA SER A 133 7.01 -1.45 6.38
C SER A 133 8.10 -1.83 7.38
N ILE A 134 8.24 -3.12 7.67
CA ILE A 134 9.30 -3.67 8.54
C ILE A 134 10.68 -3.28 8.00
N LEU A 135 10.94 -3.59 6.73
CA LEU A 135 12.23 -3.33 6.10
C LEU A 135 12.49 -1.83 5.93
N GLY A 136 11.49 -1.06 5.49
CA GLY A 136 11.55 0.37 5.30
C GLY A 136 11.94 1.10 6.57
N SER A 137 11.16 0.94 7.64
CA SER A 137 11.44 1.62 8.91
C SER A 137 12.77 1.20 9.54
N THR A 138 13.17 -0.07 9.36
CA THR A 138 14.49 -0.55 9.80
C THR A 138 15.62 0.13 9.02
N LEU A 139 15.54 0.13 7.69
CA LEU A 139 16.53 0.77 6.82
C LEU A 139 16.62 2.28 7.09
N GLY A 140 15.48 2.93 7.23
CA GLY A 140 15.38 4.35 7.56
C GLY A 140 16.04 4.71 8.89
N GLY A 141 15.64 4.05 9.98
CA GLY A 141 16.14 4.37 11.31
C GLY A 141 17.59 3.94 11.55
N ALA A 142 18.00 2.78 11.01
CA ALA A 142 19.33 2.23 11.23
C ALA A 142 20.41 2.96 10.42
N PHE A 143 20.12 3.42 9.20
CA PHE A 143 21.11 3.99 8.28
C PHE A 143 21.03 5.51 8.10
N SER A 144 20.01 6.19 8.65
CA SER A 144 20.01 7.66 8.67
C SER A 144 21.14 8.22 9.53
N ARG A 145 21.74 9.34 9.10
CA ARG A 145 22.87 10.03 9.77
C ARG A 145 24.04 9.08 10.07
N PRO A 146 24.60 8.39 9.06
CA PRO A 146 25.58 7.32 9.27
C PRO A 146 26.88 7.78 9.95
N VAL A 147 27.30 9.04 9.77
CA VAL A 147 28.48 9.63 10.44
C VAL A 147 28.28 9.72 11.96
N PHE A 148 27.05 10.00 12.41
CA PHE A 148 26.69 9.99 13.84
C PHE A 148 26.44 8.56 14.34
N GLY A 149 25.79 7.74 13.51
CA GLY A 149 25.36 6.40 13.88
C GLY A 149 26.48 5.35 13.93
N TYR A 150 27.49 5.45 13.06
CA TYR A 150 28.61 4.50 12.92
C TYR A 150 29.92 5.26 12.60
N PRO A 151 30.47 6.02 13.56
CA PRO A 151 31.65 6.87 13.33
C PRO A 151 32.93 6.10 12.96
N TYR A 152 32.97 4.78 13.21
CA TYR A 152 34.08 3.90 12.82
C TYR A 152 34.04 3.49 11.34
N LEU A 153 32.87 3.52 10.69
CA LEU A 153 32.72 3.20 9.26
C LEU A 153 32.64 4.46 8.40
N PHE A 154 32.09 5.55 8.93
CA PHE A 154 31.83 6.77 8.18
C PHE A 154 32.58 7.95 8.81
N ALA A 155 33.63 8.38 8.13
CA ALA A 155 34.43 9.52 8.55
C ALA A 155 33.69 10.86 8.36
N LYS A 156 34.02 11.83 9.22
CA LYS A 156 33.63 13.23 9.07
C LYS A 156 34.26 13.84 7.80
N ARG A 157 33.64 14.88 7.26
CA ARG A 157 33.97 15.63 6.02
C ARG A 157 33.80 14.83 4.72
N THR A 158 32.95 13.81 4.75
CA THR A 158 32.61 13.00 3.57
C THR A 158 31.24 13.38 3.00
N ILE A 159 30.86 12.78 1.86
CA ILE A 159 29.52 12.91 1.27
C ILE A 159 28.40 12.56 2.26
N TRP A 160 28.70 11.71 3.25
CA TRP A 160 27.75 11.24 4.26
C TRP A 160 27.45 12.27 5.35
N GLU A 161 28.35 13.23 5.56
CA GLU A 161 28.08 14.39 6.42
C GLU A 161 27.32 15.46 5.64
N ARG A 162 27.65 15.66 4.35
CA ARG A 162 26.95 16.59 3.47
C ARG A 162 25.51 16.15 3.16
N PHE A 163 25.30 14.84 2.99
CA PHE A 163 24.00 14.22 2.71
C PHE A 163 23.72 13.08 3.69
N PRO A 164 23.32 13.40 4.93
CA PRO A 164 23.14 12.42 6.01
C PRO A 164 21.99 11.41 5.76
N TYR A 165 21.13 11.68 4.78
CA TYR A 165 20.01 10.83 4.41
C TYR A 165 20.24 10.10 3.08
N LEU A 166 21.41 10.22 2.46
CA LEU A 166 21.73 9.56 1.18
C LEU A 166 21.73 8.04 1.31
N LEU A 167 22.33 7.49 2.36
CA LEU A 167 22.50 6.04 2.54
C LEU A 167 21.17 5.27 2.55
N PRO A 168 20.16 5.61 3.39
CA PRO A 168 18.89 4.90 3.36
C PRO A 168 18.16 5.03 2.02
N ASN A 169 18.27 6.17 1.34
CA ASN A 169 17.64 6.38 0.03
C ASN A 169 18.35 5.61 -1.10
N LEU A 170 19.68 5.47 -1.04
CA LEU A 170 20.45 4.65 -1.98
C LEU A 170 20.06 3.18 -1.84
N LEU A 171 19.94 2.67 -0.61
CA LEU A 171 19.50 1.29 -0.36
C LEU A 171 18.08 1.05 -0.90
N CYS A 172 17.14 1.98 -0.67
CA CYS A 172 15.79 1.89 -1.25
C CYS A 172 15.84 1.90 -2.78
N THR A 173 16.68 2.73 -3.40
CA THR A 173 16.81 2.81 -4.86
C THR A 173 17.37 1.52 -5.48
N VAL A 174 18.31 0.86 -4.80
CA VAL A 174 18.85 -0.44 -5.25
C VAL A 174 17.75 -1.52 -5.22
N VAL A 175 16.96 -1.56 -4.14
CA VAL A 175 15.82 -2.48 -4.02
C VAL A 175 14.77 -2.18 -5.10
N ALA A 176 14.47 -0.91 -5.37
CA ALA A 176 13.56 -0.46 -6.43
C ALA A 176 14.01 -0.89 -7.82
N SER A 177 15.31 -0.72 -8.10
CA SER A 177 15.90 -1.08 -9.39
C SER A 177 15.83 -2.58 -9.63
N PHE A 178 16.04 -3.38 -8.58
CA PHE A 178 15.89 -4.83 -8.65
C PHE A 178 14.44 -5.25 -8.88
N ASP A 179 13.48 -4.61 -8.20
CA ASP A 179 12.05 -4.85 -8.39
C ASP A 179 11.57 -4.45 -9.81
N LEU A 180 12.03 -3.31 -10.34
CA LEU A 180 11.77 -2.94 -11.73
C LEU A 180 12.33 -3.98 -12.70
N ALA A 181 13.56 -4.45 -12.49
CA ALA A 181 14.16 -5.48 -13.32
C ALA A 181 13.36 -6.79 -13.28
N ILE A 182 12.92 -7.22 -12.10
CA ILE A 182 12.06 -8.40 -11.95
C ILE A 182 10.75 -8.21 -12.70
N GLY A 183 10.11 -7.05 -12.57
CA GLY A 183 8.88 -6.72 -13.26
C GLY A 183 9.02 -6.80 -14.78
N ILE A 184 10.05 -6.17 -15.34
CA ILE A 184 10.32 -6.18 -16.79
C ILE A 184 10.63 -7.58 -17.31
N LEU A 185 11.39 -8.38 -16.55
CA LEU A 185 11.90 -9.67 -17.03
C LEU A 185 10.92 -10.84 -16.82
N PHE A 186 10.02 -10.76 -15.83
CA PHE A 186 9.26 -11.94 -15.38
C PHE A 186 7.74 -11.72 -15.21
N LEU A 187 7.25 -10.48 -15.11
CA LEU A 187 5.82 -10.22 -14.98
C LEU A 187 5.13 -10.44 -16.32
N GLU A 188 4.12 -11.31 -16.35
CA GLU A 188 3.34 -11.56 -17.57
C GLU A 188 2.19 -10.57 -17.69
N GLU A 189 1.92 -10.10 -18.91
CA GLU A 189 0.78 -9.23 -19.22
C GLU A 189 -0.54 -9.92 -18.85
N SER A 190 -1.29 -9.32 -17.91
CA SER A 190 -2.56 -9.85 -17.42
C SER A 190 -3.74 -9.50 -18.32
N HIS A 191 -3.62 -8.42 -19.10
CA HIS A 191 -4.75 -7.88 -19.83
C HIS A 191 -5.17 -8.75 -21.02
N ALA A 192 -6.47 -9.07 -21.11
CA ALA A 192 -7.02 -10.07 -22.03
C ALA A 192 -6.70 -9.83 -23.53
N GLU A 193 -6.66 -8.56 -23.96
CA GLU A 193 -6.37 -8.19 -25.35
C GLU A 193 -4.86 -8.13 -25.67
N LYS A 194 -4.03 -7.94 -24.65
CA LYS A 194 -2.57 -7.72 -24.82
C LYS A 194 -1.73 -8.93 -24.43
N ARG A 195 -2.28 -9.87 -23.67
CA ARG A 195 -1.59 -11.09 -23.19
C ARG A 195 -0.97 -11.95 -24.29
N LEU A 196 -1.49 -11.89 -25.52
CA LEU A 196 -0.98 -12.66 -26.66
C LEU A 196 0.09 -11.92 -27.47
N ARG A 197 0.40 -10.66 -27.14
CA ARG A 197 1.46 -9.91 -27.82
C ARG A 197 2.84 -10.37 -27.37
N HIS A 198 3.80 -10.33 -28.29
CA HIS A 198 5.18 -10.64 -27.96
C HIS A 198 5.74 -9.58 -27.00
N ASP A 199 6.29 -10.04 -25.88
CA ASP A 199 6.90 -9.21 -24.85
C ASP A 199 8.45 -9.38 -24.89
N PRO A 200 9.20 -8.31 -25.24
CA PRO A 200 10.65 -8.37 -25.31
C PRO A 200 11.32 -8.54 -23.94
N GLY A 201 10.70 -8.05 -22.86
CA GLY A 201 11.19 -8.18 -21.49
C GLY A 201 11.12 -9.63 -21.01
N LEU A 202 10.00 -10.31 -21.25
CA LEU A 202 9.86 -11.75 -20.96
C LEU A 202 10.79 -12.61 -21.82
N ALA A 203 11.01 -12.25 -23.08
CA ALA A 203 11.96 -12.94 -23.95
C ALA A 203 13.40 -12.82 -23.41
N ALA A 204 13.80 -11.62 -22.98
CA ALA A 204 15.08 -11.39 -22.32
C ALA A 204 15.20 -12.18 -21.00
N GLY A 205 14.16 -12.18 -20.16
CA GLY A 205 14.14 -12.94 -18.90
C GLY A 205 14.29 -14.46 -19.12
N LYS A 206 13.59 -15.01 -20.11
CA LYS A 206 13.73 -16.42 -20.53
C LYS A 206 15.14 -16.72 -21.06
N TRP A 207 15.72 -15.81 -21.84
CA TRP A 207 17.10 -15.93 -22.33
C TRP A 207 18.10 -15.94 -21.17
N ILE A 208 17.97 -15.05 -20.19
CA ILE A 208 18.82 -15.02 -18.98
C ILE A 208 18.71 -16.34 -18.22
N LEU A 209 17.49 -16.80 -17.93
CA LEU A 209 17.25 -18.09 -17.25
C LEU A 209 17.86 -19.29 -18.00
N SER A 210 17.83 -19.27 -19.33
CA SER A 210 18.40 -20.34 -20.15
C SER A 210 19.93 -20.44 -20.05
N LYS A 211 20.61 -19.36 -19.67
CA LYS A 211 22.07 -19.35 -19.42
C LYS A 211 22.44 -19.94 -18.06
N PHE A 212 21.59 -19.78 -17.05
CA PHE A 212 21.83 -20.28 -15.70
C PHE A 212 21.23 -21.68 -15.44
N THR A 213 20.27 -22.10 -16.26
CA THR A 213 19.60 -23.41 -16.14
C THR A 213 19.50 -24.09 -17.51
N PRO A 214 20.51 -24.87 -17.93
CA PRO A 214 20.55 -25.50 -19.26
C PRO A 214 19.38 -26.47 -19.51
N ASN A 215 18.82 -27.08 -18.45
CA ASN A 215 17.77 -28.10 -18.55
C ASN A 215 16.32 -27.57 -18.51
N ALA A 216 16.09 -26.27 -18.34
CA ALA A 216 14.73 -25.70 -18.28
C ALA A 216 14.06 -25.62 -19.67
N ASN A 217 14.85 -25.40 -20.73
CA ASN A 217 14.36 -25.31 -22.11
C ASN A 217 13.72 -26.61 -22.62
N SER A 218 14.20 -27.77 -22.17
CA SER A 218 13.63 -29.08 -22.56
C SER A 218 12.20 -29.29 -22.04
N LYS A 219 11.90 -28.83 -20.81
CA LYS A 219 10.54 -28.95 -20.24
C LYS A 219 9.58 -27.89 -20.75
N ALA A 220 10.03 -26.64 -20.94
CA ALA A 220 9.20 -25.56 -21.46
C ALA A 220 8.79 -25.80 -22.93
N LEU A 221 9.74 -26.18 -23.78
CA LEU A 221 9.48 -26.50 -25.19
C LEU A 221 8.56 -27.72 -25.35
N ARG A 222 8.70 -28.74 -24.47
CA ARG A 222 7.84 -29.93 -24.47
C ARG A 222 6.40 -29.63 -24.01
N SER A 223 6.22 -28.69 -23.09
CA SER A 223 4.90 -28.19 -22.66
C SER A 223 4.20 -27.38 -23.75
N GLU A 224 4.94 -26.51 -24.45
CA GLU A 224 4.41 -25.66 -25.53
C GLU A 224 4.08 -26.48 -26.79
N THR A 225 4.91 -27.49 -27.09
CA THR A 225 4.68 -28.45 -28.18
C THR A 225 3.48 -29.36 -27.88
N MET A 226 3.32 -29.87 -26.64
CA MET A 226 2.14 -30.66 -26.26
C MET A 226 0.84 -29.84 -26.27
N ALA A 227 0.88 -28.55 -25.91
CA ALA A 227 -0.28 -27.66 -25.99
C ALA A 227 -0.71 -27.37 -27.45
N ARG A 228 0.24 -27.36 -28.41
CA ARG A 228 -0.07 -27.28 -29.85
C ARG A 228 -0.52 -28.62 -30.44
N TYR A 229 0.12 -29.73 -30.10
CA TYR A 229 -0.21 -31.06 -30.64
C TYR A 229 -1.51 -31.66 -30.04
N GLY A 230 -1.91 -31.24 -28.85
CA GLY A 230 -3.20 -31.64 -28.25
C GLY A 230 -4.44 -31.15 -29.01
N LYS A 231 -4.28 -30.21 -29.95
CA LYS A 231 -5.36 -29.72 -30.84
C LYS A 231 -5.45 -30.43 -32.19
N SER A 232 -4.50 -31.29 -32.55
CA SER A 232 -4.51 -32.01 -33.83
C SER A 232 -4.46 -33.52 -33.58
N LYS A 233 -5.63 -34.14 -33.47
CA LYS A 233 -5.78 -35.60 -33.60
C LYS A 233 -6.92 -35.90 -34.57
N GLY A 234 -6.57 -36.00 -35.84
CA GLY A 234 -7.31 -36.70 -36.90
C GLY A 234 -6.28 -37.23 -37.91
N PRO A 235 -6.50 -38.38 -38.59
CA PRO A 235 -5.54 -38.94 -39.53
C PRO A 235 -5.39 -38.03 -40.77
N PRO A 236 -4.27 -38.09 -41.50
CA PRO A 236 -4.06 -37.28 -42.70
C PRO A 236 -4.84 -37.85 -43.89
N ASP A 237 -5.72 -37.05 -44.50
CA ASP A 237 -6.32 -37.37 -45.80
C ASP A 237 -5.32 -37.08 -46.95
N PRO A 238 -5.16 -37.95 -47.97
CA PRO A 238 -4.10 -37.81 -48.98
C PRO A 238 -4.40 -36.84 -50.13
N HIS A 239 -5.49 -36.07 -50.09
CA HIS A 239 -5.90 -35.24 -51.22
C HIS A 239 -6.30 -33.83 -50.81
N SER A 240 -5.35 -32.89 -50.82
CA SER A 240 -5.61 -31.49 -51.13
C SER A 240 -4.30 -30.70 -51.23
N THR A 241 -3.62 -30.83 -52.36
CA THR A 241 -2.54 -29.94 -52.76
C THR A 241 -3.14 -28.83 -53.60
N LEU A 242 -3.73 -27.79 -53.00
CA LEU A 242 -4.04 -26.54 -53.70
C LEU A 242 -3.89 -25.35 -52.75
N LEU A 243 -2.83 -24.58 -53.00
CA LEU A 243 -2.66 -23.14 -52.80
C LEU A 243 -3.36 -22.49 -51.59
N PHE A 244 -2.58 -22.24 -50.53
CA PHE A 244 -2.96 -21.28 -49.49
C PHE A 244 -2.82 -19.85 -50.03
N GLU A 245 -3.92 -19.31 -50.52
CA GLU A 245 -4.16 -17.87 -50.65
C GLU A 245 -4.70 -17.35 -49.29
N PRO A 246 -4.32 -16.15 -48.82
CA PRO A 246 -4.74 -15.65 -47.52
C PRO A 246 -6.18 -15.10 -47.57
N GLN A 247 -7.19 -15.98 -47.52
CA GLN A 247 -8.55 -15.61 -47.13
C GLN A 247 -8.81 -16.02 -45.68
N ASP A 248 -8.55 -15.09 -44.77
CA ASP A 248 -9.36 -14.92 -43.54
C ASP A 248 -9.67 -13.43 -43.41
N ALA A 249 -10.33 -12.90 -44.45
CA ALA A 249 -11.07 -11.66 -44.36
C ALA A 249 -12.28 -11.92 -43.45
N LEU A 250 -12.11 -11.58 -42.16
CA LEU A 250 -13.14 -11.06 -41.27
C LEU A 250 -14.56 -11.59 -41.52
N ASP A 251 -14.82 -12.82 -41.05
CA ASP A 251 -16.19 -13.30 -40.87
C ASP A 251 -16.83 -12.53 -39.69
N ARG A 252 -17.34 -11.32 -39.97
CA ARG A 252 -17.85 -10.36 -38.99
C ARG A 252 -19.17 -10.76 -38.31
N ASN A 253 -19.77 -11.91 -38.63
CA ASN A 253 -21.17 -12.17 -38.28
C ASN A 253 -21.44 -13.42 -37.42
N ALA A 254 -20.43 -14.07 -36.84
CA ALA A 254 -20.63 -15.35 -36.16
C ALA A 254 -20.52 -15.36 -34.63
N TRP A 255 -20.64 -14.22 -33.91
CA TRP A 255 -20.87 -14.25 -32.45
C TRP A 255 -21.62 -13.00 -32.00
N HIS A 256 -22.96 -13.05 -32.00
CA HIS A 256 -23.73 -12.20 -31.09
C HIS A 256 -23.54 -12.71 -29.65
N VAL A 257 -22.36 -12.48 -29.08
CA VAL A 257 -22.29 -12.22 -27.65
C VAL A 257 -23.05 -10.91 -27.50
N THR A 258 -24.27 -10.95 -26.96
CA THR A 258 -24.92 -9.73 -26.51
C THR A 258 -23.89 -9.02 -25.64
N PRO A 259 -23.38 -7.83 -26.05
CA PRO A 259 -22.43 -7.13 -25.22
C PRO A 259 -23.18 -6.89 -23.91
N ILE A 260 -22.72 -7.51 -22.82
CA ILE A 260 -23.21 -7.19 -21.49
C ILE A 260 -23.02 -5.70 -21.39
N SER A 261 -24.12 -4.94 -21.45
CA SER A 261 -24.04 -3.49 -21.51
C SER A 261 -23.24 -3.06 -20.30
N LYS A 262 -22.10 -2.39 -20.53
CA LYS A 262 -21.37 -1.77 -19.43
C LYS A 262 -22.41 -0.92 -18.71
N PRO A 263 -22.73 -1.18 -17.43
CA PRO A 263 -23.70 -0.36 -16.73
C PRO A 263 -23.24 1.09 -16.87
N THR A 264 -24.14 1.96 -17.31
CA THR A 264 -23.88 3.39 -17.50
C THR A 264 -23.09 3.91 -16.29
N ALA A 265 -22.03 4.70 -16.49
CA ALA A 265 -21.14 5.15 -15.43
C ALA A 265 -21.88 5.74 -14.20
N THR A 266 -23.05 6.33 -14.40
CA THR A 266 -23.95 6.84 -13.34
C THR A 266 -24.60 5.75 -12.47
N LYS A 267 -24.84 4.55 -12.99
CA LYS A 267 -25.32 3.38 -12.21
C LYS A 267 -24.19 2.66 -11.46
N ALA A 268 -22.92 2.92 -11.82
CA ALA A 268 -21.76 2.33 -11.15
C ALA A 268 -21.53 2.91 -9.74
N PHE A 269 -21.82 4.19 -9.53
CA PHE A 269 -21.63 4.90 -8.26
C PHE A 269 -22.95 5.01 -7.47
N ALA A 270 -23.55 3.86 -7.16
CA ALA A 270 -24.69 3.81 -6.25
C ALA A 270 -24.29 4.33 -4.85
N LYS A 271 -25.28 4.82 -4.09
CA LYS A 271 -25.09 5.35 -2.72
C LYS A 271 -24.19 4.46 -1.82
N PRO A 272 -24.32 3.12 -1.79
CA PRO A 272 -23.46 2.26 -0.96
C PRO A 272 -21.98 2.29 -1.38
N VAL A 273 -21.72 2.33 -2.69
CA VAL A 273 -20.36 2.42 -3.26
C VAL A 273 -19.73 3.75 -2.87
N VAL A 274 -20.46 4.86 -3.05
CA VAL A 274 -19.97 6.20 -2.72
C VAL A 274 -19.69 6.32 -1.22
N LEU A 275 -20.59 5.85 -0.35
CA LEU A 275 -20.38 5.87 1.10
C LEU A 275 -19.16 5.04 1.52
N THR A 276 -18.92 3.90 0.86
CA THR A 276 -17.74 3.07 1.14
C THR A 276 -16.46 3.75 0.67
N ILE A 277 -16.47 4.43 -0.49
CA ILE A 277 -15.33 5.24 -0.97
C ILE A 277 -15.03 6.39 0.00
N VAL A 278 -16.06 7.13 0.43
CA VAL A 278 -15.91 8.22 1.40
C VAL A 278 -15.39 7.70 2.75
N GLY A 279 -15.93 6.58 3.23
CA GLY A 279 -15.44 5.91 4.44
C GLY A 279 -13.97 5.50 4.33
N TYR A 280 -13.56 4.97 3.17
CA TYR A 280 -12.16 4.63 2.90
C TYR A 280 -11.25 5.86 2.91
N SER A 281 -11.66 6.95 2.27
CA SER A 281 -10.93 8.21 2.26
C SER A 281 -10.75 8.79 3.66
N ILE A 282 -11.81 8.80 4.47
CA ILE A 282 -11.74 9.29 5.85
C ILE A 282 -10.81 8.39 6.69
N LEU A 283 -10.94 7.07 6.56
CA LEU A 283 -10.06 6.10 7.21
C LEU A 283 -8.59 6.35 6.83
N ALA A 284 -8.33 6.53 5.54
CA ALA A 284 -6.98 6.78 5.02
C ALA A 284 -6.42 8.12 5.53
N TYR A 285 -7.24 9.16 5.62
CA TYR A 285 -6.84 10.45 6.18
C TYR A 285 -6.40 10.30 7.64
N HIS A 286 -7.29 9.84 8.52
CA HIS A 286 -7.03 9.93 9.97
C HIS A 286 -5.99 8.91 10.44
N THR A 287 -5.84 7.76 9.76
CA THR A 287 -4.76 6.81 10.06
C THR A 287 -3.40 7.34 9.61
N MET A 288 -3.33 8.04 8.47
CA MET A 288 -2.09 8.68 8.01
C MET A 288 -1.72 9.91 8.88
N ALA A 289 -2.72 10.67 9.32
CA ALA A 289 -2.52 11.74 10.30
C ALA A 289 -1.94 11.16 11.60
N PHE A 290 -2.49 10.06 12.11
CA PHE A 290 -1.96 9.37 13.28
C PHE A 290 -0.50 8.97 13.12
N ASP A 291 -0.12 8.34 12.01
CA ASP A 291 1.27 7.88 11.78
C ASP A 291 2.25 9.06 11.73
N THR A 292 1.85 10.14 11.08
CA THR A 292 2.63 11.39 11.03
C THR A 292 2.79 12.03 12.41
N LEU A 293 1.67 12.17 13.13
CA LEU A 293 1.62 12.76 14.46
C LEU A 293 2.39 11.93 15.48
N LEU A 294 2.28 10.59 15.43
CA LEU A 294 3.01 9.70 16.32
C LEU A 294 4.52 9.80 16.07
N ALA A 295 4.97 9.76 14.81
CA ALA A 295 6.38 9.91 14.48
C ALA A 295 6.94 11.25 14.98
N THR A 296 6.16 12.33 14.83
CA THR A 296 6.54 13.66 15.30
C THR A 296 6.55 13.70 16.83
N LEU A 297 5.52 13.20 17.51
CA LEU A 297 5.43 13.15 18.97
C LEU A 297 6.58 12.36 19.61
N LEU A 298 6.96 11.23 18.99
CA LEU A 298 8.11 10.44 19.44
C LEU A 298 9.42 11.21 19.29
N SER A 299 9.56 12.05 18.26
CA SER A 299 10.77 12.84 17.99
C SER A 299 10.85 14.16 18.77
N THR A 300 9.71 14.78 19.08
CA THR A 300 9.65 16.08 19.77
C THR A 300 10.25 15.95 21.16
N PRO A 301 11.24 16.80 21.53
CA PRO A 301 11.85 16.74 22.85
C PRO A 301 10.87 17.23 23.94
N PRO A 302 10.93 16.66 25.16
CA PRO A 302 10.18 17.20 26.29
C PRO A 302 10.68 18.62 26.64
N PRO A 303 9.79 19.53 27.09
CA PRO A 303 10.20 20.87 27.52
C PRO A 303 11.06 20.82 28.78
N LYS A 304 11.93 21.84 28.95
CA LYS A 304 12.83 21.96 30.10
C LYS A 304 12.08 22.23 31.42
N THR A 305 10.94 22.92 31.34
CA THR A 305 10.04 23.19 32.46
C THR A 305 8.68 22.56 32.17
N LEU A 306 8.15 21.80 33.14
CA LEU A 306 6.85 21.14 33.02
C LEU A 306 5.77 22.05 33.59
N GLU A 307 5.10 22.81 32.73
CA GLU A 307 3.90 23.57 33.09
C GLU A 307 2.69 22.83 32.54
N TRP A 308 2.01 22.08 33.40
CA TRP A 308 0.84 21.27 33.03
C TRP A 308 -0.41 21.82 33.70
N ASN A 309 -1.34 22.34 32.88
CA ASN A 309 -2.69 22.72 33.29
C ASN A 309 -3.66 21.70 32.71
N LEU A 310 -3.76 20.56 33.41
CA LEU A 310 -4.62 19.45 33.01
C LEU A 310 -6.11 19.86 33.04
N PRO A 311 -6.96 19.29 32.17
CA PRO A 311 -6.67 18.16 31.29
C PRO A 311 -6.16 18.55 29.88
N PHE A 312 -6.36 19.77 29.40
CA PHE A 312 -6.11 20.09 27.99
C PHE A 312 -4.80 20.84 27.71
N GLN A 313 -4.29 21.63 28.65
CA GLN A 313 -3.13 22.47 28.40
C GLN A 313 -1.87 21.79 28.93
N PHE A 314 -1.15 21.11 28.04
CA PHE A 314 0.16 20.53 28.30
C PHE A 314 0.95 20.43 27.00
N VAL A 315 2.27 20.58 27.10
CA VAL A 315 3.20 20.37 26.00
C VAL A 315 4.24 19.35 26.41
N SER A 316 4.38 18.27 25.66
CA SER A 316 5.42 17.28 25.89
C SER A 316 5.64 16.38 24.66
N GLY A 317 6.74 15.63 24.67
CA GLY A 317 7.13 14.66 23.65
C GLY A 317 8.17 13.69 24.22
N TYR A 318 8.55 12.67 23.44
CA TYR A 318 9.46 11.62 23.93
C TYR A 318 10.94 11.93 23.70
N GLY A 319 11.26 12.70 22.66
CA GLY A 319 12.65 13.03 22.31
C GLY A 319 13.49 11.83 21.85
N PHE A 320 12.85 10.78 21.35
CA PHE A 320 13.53 9.58 20.85
C PHE A 320 14.32 9.85 19.58
N ASN A 321 15.49 9.23 19.48
CA ASN A 321 16.33 9.30 18.31
C ASN A 321 15.80 8.44 17.14
N HIS A 322 16.31 8.68 15.93
CA HIS A 322 15.88 7.96 14.72
C HIS A 322 16.07 6.43 14.80
N LYS A 323 17.06 5.93 15.57
CA LYS A 323 17.27 4.48 15.74
C LYS A 323 16.18 3.88 16.63
N GLU A 324 15.85 4.54 17.74
CA GLU A 324 14.78 4.15 18.67
C GLU A 324 13.41 4.15 17.96
N ILE A 325 13.10 5.21 17.21
CA ILE A 325 11.87 5.30 16.42
C ILE A 325 11.83 4.19 15.36
N GLY A 326 12.94 3.93 14.67
CA GLY A 326 13.05 2.83 13.72
C GLY A 326 12.75 1.46 14.35
N PHE A 327 13.25 1.20 15.57
CA PHE A 327 12.97 -0.02 16.31
C PHE A 327 11.50 -0.13 16.74
N ILE A 328 10.90 0.96 17.21
CA ILE A 328 9.48 1.01 17.57
C ILE A 328 8.61 0.70 16.34
N MET A 329 8.94 1.27 15.18
CA MET A 329 8.24 0.99 13.91
C MET A 329 8.49 -0.43 13.38
N LEU A 330 9.65 -1.03 13.65
CA LEU A 330 9.90 -2.45 13.38
C LEU A 330 8.92 -3.33 14.17
N VAL A 331 8.79 -3.11 15.48
CA VAL A 331 7.84 -3.84 16.34
C VAL A 331 6.40 -3.64 15.84
N GLN A 332 6.05 -2.41 15.46
CA GLN A 332 4.77 -2.08 14.83
C GLN A 332 4.50 -2.95 13.59
N GLY A 333 5.48 -3.06 12.68
CA GLY A 333 5.36 -3.85 11.46
C GLY A 333 5.17 -5.34 11.72
N ILE A 334 5.97 -5.92 12.63
CA ILE A 334 5.88 -7.33 13.02
C ILE A 334 4.51 -7.63 13.64
N TYR A 335 4.05 -6.79 14.56
CA TYR A 335 2.73 -6.97 15.17
C TYR A 335 1.61 -6.82 14.15
N SER A 336 1.70 -5.86 13.23
CA SER A 336 0.68 -5.66 12.20
C SER A 336 0.56 -6.85 11.25
N LEU A 337 1.70 -7.50 10.93
CA LEU A 337 1.73 -8.74 10.16
C LEU A 337 1.02 -9.87 10.92
N PHE A 338 1.35 -10.05 12.20
CA PHE A 338 0.68 -11.03 13.06
C PHE A 338 -0.83 -10.78 13.18
N ALA A 339 -1.23 -9.54 13.45
CA ALA A 339 -2.63 -9.15 13.57
C ALA A 339 -3.41 -9.40 12.28
N THR A 340 -2.83 -9.09 11.11
CA THR A 340 -3.50 -9.34 9.83
C THR A 340 -3.61 -10.81 9.49
N MET A 341 -2.60 -11.62 9.80
CA MET A 341 -2.58 -13.04 9.45
C MET A 341 -3.39 -13.91 10.42
N VAL A 342 -3.42 -13.54 11.70
CA VAL A 342 -4.03 -14.34 12.76
C VAL A 342 -5.32 -13.69 13.28
N ILE A 343 -5.24 -12.45 13.76
CA ILE A 343 -6.37 -11.79 14.45
C ILE A 343 -7.50 -11.48 13.47
N PHE A 344 -7.21 -10.90 12.30
CA PHE A 344 -8.22 -10.50 11.34
C PHE A 344 -9.10 -11.68 10.86
N PRO A 345 -8.56 -12.81 10.36
CA PRO A 345 -9.37 -13.95 9.93
C PRO A 345 -10.23 -14.54 11.05
N ILE A 346 -9.75 -14.54 12.29
CA ILE A 346 -10.51 -15.05 13.44
C ILE A 346 -11.71 -14.14 13.74
N ILE A 347 -11.49 -12.83 13.77
CA ILE A 347 -12.54 -11.87 14.13
C ILE A 347 -13.56 -11.73 12.99
N VAL A 348 -13.12 -11.62 11.74
CA VAL A 348 -14.02 -11.44 10.57
C VAL A 348 -14.87 -12.68 10.27
N ARG A 349 -14.47 -13.87 10.75
CA ARG A 349 -15.32 -15.07 10.70
C ARG A 349 -16.44 -15.04 11.75
N ARG A 350 -16.19 -14.39 12.90
CA ARG A 350 -17.18 -14.27 13.98
C ARG A 350 -18.10 -13.07 13.79
N LEU A 351 -17.59 -11.99 13.20
CA LEU A 351 -18.30 -10.74 12.92
C LEU A 351 -18.25 -10.48 11.43
N SER A 352 -19.37 -10.12 10.80
CA SER A 352 -19.35 -9.70 9.39
C SER A 352 -18.44 -8.48 9.18
N ALA A 353 -17.87 -8.33 7.99
CA ALA A 353 -16.96 -7.21 7.65
C ALA A 353 -17.58 -5.84 7.98
N LEU A 354 -18.89 -5.67 7.74
CA LEU A 354 -19.61 -4.43 8.06
C LEU A 354 -19.67 -4.14 9.56
N ARG A 355 -20.05 -5.15 10.37
CA ARG A 355 -20.14 -4.97 11.83
C ARG A 355 -18.77 -4.70 12.43
N LEU A 356 -17.76 -5.41 11.96
CA LEU A 356 -16.37 -5.20 12.37
C LEU A 356 -15.91 -3.78 12.03
N PHE A 357 -16.13 -3.33 10.79
CA PHE A 357 -15.77 -1.99 10.34
C PHE A 357 -16.46 -0.90 11.17
N ARG A 358 -17.76 -1.02 11.46
CA ARG A 358 -18.50 -0.09 12.32
C ARG A 358 -17.95 -0.04 13.74
N LEU A 359 -17.71 -1.19 14.36
CA LEU A 359 -17.19 -1.27 15.72
C LEU A 359 -15.83 -0.56 15.83
N ILE A 360 -14.95 -0.79 14.86
CA ILE A 360 -13.61 -0.18 14.85
C ILE A 360 -13.71 1.33 14.59
N THR A 361 -14.49 1.75 13.58
CA THR A 361 -14.66 3.18 13.26
C THR A 361 -15.25 3.98 14.41
N LEU A 362 -16.21 3.42 15.15
CA LEU A 362 -16.75 4.03 16.37
C LEU A 362 -15.73 4.14 17.50
N SER A 363 -14.74 3.25 17.54
CA SER A 363 -13.72 3.22 18.60
C SER A 363 -12.47 4.07 18.30
N TYR A 364 -12.20 4.44 17.04
CA TYR A 364 -11.05 5.29 16.67
C TYR A 364 -10.99 6.65 17.41
N PRO A 365 -12.11 7.38 17.57
CA PRO A 365 -12.09 8.65 18.32
C PRO A 365 -11.50 8.52 19.72
N VAL A 366 -11.73 7.39 20.41
CA VAL A 366 -11.19 7.12 21.75
C VAL A 366 -9.67 6.98 21.72
N VAL A 367 -9.13 6.28 20.70
CA VAL A 367 -7.67 6.16 20.51
C VAL A 367 -7.05 7.53 20.31
N TYR A 368 -7.62 8.34 19.43
CA TYR A 368 -7.06 9.66 19.10
C TYR A 368 -7.17 10.63 20.26
N PHE A 369 -8.29 10.62 20.97
CA PHE A 369 -8.45 11.45 22.15
C PHE A 369 -7.46 11.06 23.27
N SER A 370 -7.25 9.76 23.51
CA SER A 370 -6.38 9.26 24.58
C SER A 370 -4.87 9.37 24.27
N THR A 371 -4.47 9.30 23.00
CA THR A 371 -3.06 9.29 22.56
C THR A 371 -2.15 10.33 23.22
N PRO A 372 -2.46 11.64 23.20
CA PRO A 372 -1.55 12.65 23.75
C PRO A 372 -1.32 12.51 25.25
N TYR A 373 -2.24 11.87 25.98
CA TYR A 373 -2.11 11.66 27.43
C TYR A 373 -1.08 10.57 27.79
N PHE A 374 -0.72 9.67 26.86
CA PHE A 374 0.31 8.65 27.09
C PHE A 374 1.69 9.27 27.35
N VAL A 375 1.93 10.50 26.88
CA VAL A 375 3.19 11.22 27.10
C VAL A 375 3.36 11.61 28.58
N ILE A 376 2.25 11.83 29.28
CA ILE A 376 2.19 12.28 30.67
C ILE A 376 2.52 11.13 31.63
N LEU A 377 2.52 9.87 31.14
CA LEU A 377 2.81 8.71 31.96
C LEU A 377 4.18 8.81 32.68
N PRO A 378 4.27 8.28 33.92
CA PRO A 378 5.52 8.18 34.66
C PRO A 378 6.61 7.51 33.83
N GLY A 379 7.87 7.95 33.99
CA GLY A 379 9.00 7.50 33.17
C GLY A 379 9.13 5.98 33.07
N THR A 380 8.83 5.24 34.15
CA THR A 380 8.92 3.77 34.20
C THR A 380 7.96 3.06 33.25
N ILE A 381 6.74 3.59 33.07
CA ILE A 381 5.69 2.97 32.24
C ILE A 381 5.47 3.69 30.91
N ARG A 382 6.18 4.79 30.68
CA ARG A 382 6.04 5.63 29.49
C ARG A 382 6.31 4.87 28.19
N LEU A 383 7.37 4.07 28.13
CA LEU A 383 7.68 3.23 26.97
C LEU A 383 6.65 2.10 26.77
N THR A 384 6.22 1.46 27.87
CA THR A 384 5.13 0.47 27.83
C THR A 384 3.84 1.07 27.28
N GLY A 385 3.55 2.33 27.64
CA GLY A 385 2.45 3.11 27.10
C GLY A 385 2.52 3.29 25.57
N VAL A 386 3.71 3.59 25.03
CA VAL A 386 3.93 3.68 23.57
C VAL A 386 3.62 2.34 22.89
N TYR A 387 4.12 1.22 23.43
CA TYR A 387 3.84 -0.09 22.85
C TYR A 387 2.36 -0.48 22.95
N ALA A 388 1.69 -0.17 24.06
CA ALA A 388 0.25 -0.38 24.22
C ALA A 388 -0.56 0.42 23.19
N LEU A 389 -0.19 1.69 22.97
CA LEU A 389 -0.80 2.55 21.96
C LEU A 389 -0.59 2.01 20.54
N ILE A 390 0.63 1.54 20.24
CA ILE A 390 0.96 0.94 18.94
C ILE A 390 0.15 -0.32 18.70
N VAL A 391 0.07 -1.22 19.68
CA VAL A 391 -0.76 -2.42 19.59
C VAL A 391 -2.20 -2.02 19.31
N TRP A 392 -2.78 -1.09 20.07
CA TRP A 392 -4.14 -0.62 19.89
C TRP A 392 -4.39 -0.07 18.48
N LYS A 393 -3.58 0.90 18.03
CA LYS A 393 -3.69 1.50 16.69
C LYS A 393 -3.52 0.44 15.59
N CYS A 394 -2.55 -0.45 15.73
CA CYS A 394 -2.27 -1.46 14.71
C CYS A 394 -3.38 -2.49 14.62
N THR A 395 -3.94 -2.95 15.73
CA THR A 395 -5.11 -3.83 15.71
C THR A 395 -6.25 -3.17 14.93
N PHE A 396 -6.52 -1.89 15.18
CA PHE A 396 -7.61 -1.20 14.50
C PHE A 396 -7.35 -1.05 13.00
N ALA A 397 -6.14 -0.63 12.62
CA ALA A 397 -5.79 -0.46 11.20
C ALA A 397 -5.83 -1.79 10.44
N THR A 398 -5.26 -2.86 11.01
CA THR A 398 -5.21 -4.20 10.40
C THR A 398 -6.59 -4.85 10.25
N LEU A 399 -7.55 -4.48 11.09
CA LEU A 399 -8.92 -4.94 10.94
C LEU A 399 -9.76 -4.04 10.02
N ALA A 400 -9.55 -2.72 10.03
CA ALA A 400 -10.36 -1.76 9.28
C ALA A 400 -10.10 -1.79 7.76
N TYR A 401 -8.83 -1.81 7.33
CA TYR A 401 -8.49 -1.75 5.90
C TYR A 401 -9.00 -2.95 5.10
N PRO A 402 -8.77 -4.22 5.54
CA PRO A 402 -9.33 -5.38 4.85
C PRO A 402 -10.86 -5.42 4.90
N SER A 403 -11.47 -5.02 6.03
CA SER A 403 -12.94 -4.94 6.14
C SER A 403 -13.51 -3.94 5.12
N ASN A 404 -12.90 -2.77 4.99
CA ASN A 404 -13.31 -1.76 4.00
C ASN A 404 -13.16 -2.27 2.55
N ALA A 405 -12.08 -3.00 2.23
CA ALA A 405 -11.88 -3.59 0.90
C ALA A 405 -12.96 -4.64 0.55
N ILE A 406 -13.37 -5.46 1.52
CA ILE A 406 -14.49 -6.40 1.37
C ILE A 406 -15.80 -5.63 1.11
N LEU A 407 -16.10 -4.60 1.91
CA LEU A 407 -17.31 -3.79 1.76
C LEU A 407 -17.39 -3.09 0.39
N LEU A 408 -16.25 -2.63 -0.13
CA LEU A 408 -16.18 -1.98 -1.43
C LEU A 408 -16.51 -2.96 -2.56
N THR A 409 -15.99 -4.19 -2.44
CA THR A 409 -16.25 -5.28 -3.39
C THR A 409 -17.72 -5.72 -3.34
N ASP A 410 -18.28 -5.87 -2.15
CA ASP A 410 -19.68 -6.30 -1.96
C ASP A 410 -20.69 -5.22 -2.35
N SER A 411 -20.30 -3.95 -2.28
CA SER A 411 -21.14 -2.82 -2.72
C SER A 411 -21.18 -2.64 -4.23
N ALA A 412 -20.20 -3.19 -4.97
CA ALA A 412 -20.10 -3.03 -6.41
C ALA A 412 -21.26 -3.76 -7.14
N PRO A 413 -22.05 -3.08 -7.99
CA PRO A 413 -23.20 -3.70 -8.65
C PRO A 413 -22.82 -4.73 -9.73
N SER A 414 -21.58 -4.73 -10.21
CA SER A 414 -21.05 -5.75 -11.14
C SER A 414 -19.54 -5.87 -11.01
N LEU A 415 -19.01 -7.08 -11.22
CA LEU A 415 -17.57 -7.33 -11.25
C LEU A 415 -16.87 -6.62 -12.42
N LEU A 416 -17.60 -6.29 -13.49
CA LEU A 416 -17.07 -5.61 -14.68
C LEU A 416 -16.63 -4.16 -14.42
N ILE A 417 -17.16 -3.51 -13.39
CA ILE A 417 -16.81 -2.14 -13.00
C ILE A 417 -15.98 -2.07 -11.72
N LEU A 418 -15.65 -3.23 -11.13
CA LEU A 418 -14.92 -3.31 -9.87
C LEU A 418 -13.53 -2.66 -9.98
N GLY A 419 -12.87 -2.79 -11.13
CA GLY A 419 -11.60 -2.11 -11.41
C GLY A 419 -11.72 -0.58 -11.36
N THR A 420 -12.78 -0.02 -11.97
CA THR A 420 -13.05 1.44 -11.93
C THR A 420 -13.38 1.92 -10.52
N ILE A 421 -14.21 1.17 -9.78
CA ILE A 421 -14.56 1.49 -8.40
C ILE A 421 -13.32 1.46 -7.50
N ASN A 422 -12.49 0.41 -7.58
CA ASN A 422 -11.25 0.30 -6.83
C ASN A 422 -10.26 1.40 -7.21
N GLY A 423 -10.15 1.73 -8.50
CA GLY A 423 -9.33 2.85 -8.98
C GLY A 423 -9.74 4.18 -8.33
N VAL A 424 -11.03 4.54 -8.40
CA VAL A 424 -11.54 5.76 -7.77
C VAL A 424 -11.36 5.75 -6.25
N ALA A 425 -11.65 4.62 -5.60
CA ALA A 425 -11.46 4.46 -4.17
C ALA A 425 -10.00 4.63 -3.74
N ALA A 426 -9.07 4.01 -4.48
CA ALA A 426 -7.64 4.13 -4.24
C ALA A 426 -7.14 5.56 -4.46
N SER A 427 -7.56 6.23 -5.54
CA SER A 427 -7.22 7.63 -5.80
C SER A 427 -7.74 8.57 -4.71
N ALA A 428 -8.99 8.39 -4.29
CA ALA A 428 -9.59 9.20 -3.22
C ALA A 428 -8.88 8.98 -1.88
N ALA A 429 -8.52 7.74 -1.55
CA ALA A 429 -7.73 7.43 -0.36
C ALA A 429 -6.31 7.99 -0.45
N SER A 430 -5.67 7.94 -1.62
CA SER A 430 -4.33 8.52 -1.83
C SER A 430 -4.33 10.04 -1.68
N LEU A 431 -5.35 10.74 -2.19
CA LEU A 431 -5.52 12.17 -1.95
C LEU A 431 -5.68 12.48 -0.46
N SER A 432 -6.49 11.69 0.24
CA SER A 432 -6.64 11.81 1.69
C SER A 432 -5.33 11.59 2.46
N ARG A 433 -4.52 10.59 2.08
CA ARG A 433 -3.19 10.36 2.65
C ARG A 433 -2.20 11.47 2.32
N ALA A 434 -2.31 12.09 1.15
CA ALA A 434 -1.46 13.22 0.77
C ALA A 434 -1.80 14.46 1.60
N LEU A 435 -3.08 14.73 1.88
CA LEU A 435 -3.47 15.93 2.64
C LEU A 435 -3.26 15.78 4.16
N ALA A 436 -3.38 14.57 4.69
CA ALA A 436 -3.37 14.32 6.13
C ALA A 436 -2.09 14.82 6.84
N PRO A 437 -0.86 14.48 6.41
CA PRO A 437 0.36 14.87 7.11
C PRO A 437 0.57 16.39 7.19
N THR A 438 0.29 17.13 6.11
CA THR A 438 0.41 18.60 6.11
C THR A 438 -0.58 19.23 7.08
N ALA A 439 -1.85 18.82 7.01
CA ALA A 439 -2.90 19.34 7.88
C ALA A 439 -2.64 19.00 9.36
N SER A 440 -2.30 17.74 9.67
CA SER A 440 -2.02 17.31 11.02
C SER A 440 -0.72 17.92 11.57
N GLY A 441 0.32 18.04 10.75
CA GLY A 441 1.59 18.68 11.10
C GLY A 441 1.42 20.16 11.43
N PHE A 442 0.65 20.89 10.63
CA PHE A 442 0.27 22.27 10.90
C PHE A 442 -0.47 22.41 12.24
N LEU A 443 -1.52 21.60 12.45
CA LEU A 443 -2.28 21.61 13.71
C LEU A 443 -1.41 21.25 14.92
N PHE A 444 -0.45 20.34 14.75
CA PHE A 444 0.48 19.95 15.82
C PHE A 444 1.43 21.10 16.15
N SER A 445 2.00 21.76 15.14
CA SER A 445 2.82 22.96 15.30
C SER A 445 2.07 24.10 16.00
N THR A 446 0.85 24.39 15.57
CA THR A 446 -0.01 25.39 16.21
C THR A 446 -0.36 25.00 17.64
N GLY A 447 -0.65 23.72 17.87
CA GLY A 447 -0.90 23.17 19.21
C GLY A 447 0.30 23.39 20.14
N LEU A 448 1.51 23.06 19.70
CA LEU A 448 2.73 23.31 20.47
C LEU A 448 2.92 24.81 20.79
N GLY A 449 2.67 25.70 19.83
CA GLY A 449 2.77 27.14 20.04
C GLY A 449 1.73 27.72 21.01
N LEU A 450 0.54 27.14 21.07
CA LEU A 450 -0.54 27.56 21.97
C LEU A 450 -0.52 26.88 23.34
N GLY A 451 0.38 25.91 23.57
CA GLY A 451 0.42 25.14 24.82
C GLY A 451 -0.47 23.89 24.85
N TYR A 452 -0.98 23.44 23.71
CA TYR A 452 -1.91 22.32 23.55
C TYR A 452 -1.33 21.21 22.65
N SER A 453 -0.52 20.31 23.20
CA SER A 453 0.03 19.16 22.45
C SER A 453 -1.04 18.21 21.91
N GLY A 454 -2.21 18.16 22.56
CA GLY A 454 -3.35 17.35 22.14
C GLY A 454 -4.15 17.88 20.95
N LEU A 455 -3.96 19.14 20.53
CA LEU A 455 -4.85 19.81 19.57
C LEU A 455 -5.03 19.02 18.26
N ALA A 456 -3.92 18.62 17.62
CA ALA A 456 -3.96 17.87 16.36
C ALA A 456 -4.64 16.51 16.51
N TRP A 457 -4.46 15.85 17.66
CA TRP A 457 -5.07 14.56 17.97
C TRP A 457 -6.58 14.68 18.12
N TRP A 458 -7.05 15.72 18.83
CA TRP A 458 -8.49 15.95 19.03
C TRP A 458 -9.19 16.38 17.74
N CYS A 459 -8.56 17.21 16.91
CA CYS A 459 -9.07 17.51 15.57
C CYS A 459 -9.17 16.23 14.71
N THR A 460 -8.17 15.36 14.78
CA THR A 460 -8.19 14.06 14.08
C THR A 460 -9.28 13.14 14.65
N ALA A 461 -9.56 13.20 15.95
CA ALA A 461 -10.68 12.49 16.59
C ALA A 461 -12.04 12.94 16.05
N VAL A 462 -12.24 14.25 15.83
CA VAL A 462 -13.46 14.78 15.21
C VAL A 462 -13.64 14.23 13.78
N ILE A 463 -12.56 14.18 12.99
CA ILE A 463 -12.60 13.61 11.63
C ILE A 463 -12.93 12.11 11.69
N ALA A 464 -12.41 11.37 12.68
CA ALA A 464 -12.75 9.97 12.89
C ALA A 464 -14.23 9.77 13.29
N VAL A 465 -14.83 10.69 14.06
CA VAL A 465 -16.27 10.68 14.37
C VAL A 465 -17.09 10.83 13.10
N VAL A 466 -16.70 11.72 12.18
CA VAL A 466 -17.36 11.83 10.86
C VAL A 466 -17.27 10.51 10.10
N GLY A 467 -16.11 9.85 10.11
CA GLY A 467 -15.93 8.52 9.52
C GLY A 467 -16.84 7.45 10.15
N ALA A 468 -17.02 7.49 11.47
CA ALA A 468 -17.93 6.61 12.18
C ALA A 468 -19.41 6.87 11.81
N ILE A 469 -19.81 8.14 11.67
CA ILE A 469 -21.15 8.50 11.19
C ILE A 469 -21.37 7.96 9.77
N VAL A 470 -20.39 8.09 8.88
CA VAL A 470 -20.46 7.52 7.52
C VAL A 470 -20.60 6.00 7.57
N SER A 471 -19.87 5.30 8.45
CA SER A 471 -19.93 3.84 8.56
C SER A 471 -21.27 3.33 9.09
N LEU A 472 -21.95 4.09 9.96
CA LEU A 472 -23.31 3.79 10.43
C LEU A 472 -24.35 3.91 9.31
N ASN A 473 -24.12 4.78 8.31
CA ASN A 473 -25.02 4.99 7.18
C ASN A 473 -24.83 3.97 6.03
N LEU A 474 -23.83 3.09 6.12
CA LEU A 474 -23.67 1.98 5.16
C LEU A 474 -24.83 0.98 5.33
N PRO A 475 -25.45 0.49 4.24
CA PRO A 475 -26.56 -0.45 4.35
C PRO A 475 -26.10 -1.85 4.79
N ASP A 476 -26.93 -2.52 5.60
CA ASP A 476 -26.66 -3.90 6.08
C ASP A 476 -26.75 -4.98 5.00
N LYS A 477 -27.39 -4.66 3.87
CA LYS A 477 -27.52 -5.56 2.72
C LYS A 477 -26.88 -4.92 1.50
N GLY A 478 -25.92 -5.60 0.88
CA GLY A 478 -25.48 -5.26 -0.47
C GLY A 478 -26.65 -5.35 -1.46
N PRO A 479 -26.59 -4.70 -2.63
CA PRO A 479 -27.68 -4.69 -3.62
C PRO A 479 -28.13 -6.10 -4.06
N ASN A 480 -27.32 -7.13 -3.82
CA ASN A 480 -27.60 -8.53 -4.17
C ASN A 480 -28.07 -9.42 -2.99
N GLY A 481 -28.30 -8.87 -1.80
CA GLY A 481 -28.93 -9.60 -0.68
C GLY A 481 -28.18 -10.83 -0.16
N ARG A 482 -26.88 -10.98 -0.41
CA ARG A 482 -26.09 -12.13 0.08
C ARG A 482 -25.53 -11.86 1.47
N GLN A 483 -25.84 -12.76 2.41
CA GLN A 483 -25.25 -12.85 3.74
C GLN A 483 -23.85 -13.46 3.69
#